data_AF-A0A0A9YD49-F1
#
_entry.id   AF-A0A0A9YD49-F1
#
_cell.length_a   1.000
_cell.length_b   1.000
_cell.length_c   1.000
_cell.angle_alpha   90.00
_cell.angle_beta   90.00
_cell.angle_gamma   90.00
#
_symmetry.space_group_name_H-M   'P 1'
#
loop_
_entity.id
_entity.type
_entity.pdbx_description
1 polymer ?
#
loop_
_entity_poly.entity_id
_entity_poly.type
_entity_poly.pdbx_seq_one_letter_code
_entity_poly.pdbx_strand_id
1 'polypeptide(L)'
;AISIIPVELSKNIRKVIKKNVPKNLNKYNDISEWVNNPTLSDSEAEIPEDAKFLSEHLHIPLNFAVKLKETGPRMTLQLYKILENVCDGKVLYHNYITKSPEQVEQLKDRASTRYTSKIKHTGSMDRERGSDCSSDDNSTGSSCTDSSATMDV
;
A
#
# COMPACT_ATOMS: atom_id res chain seq x y z
N ALA A 1 5.59 -10.23 9.70
CA ALA A 1 5.69 -11.40 8.81
C ALA A 1 4.75 -12.48 9.32
N ILE A 2 4.01 -13.14 8.43
CA ILE A 2 2.99 -14.15 8.79
C ILE A 2 3.54 -15.54 8.46
N SER A 3 3.43 -16.47 9.40
CA SER A 3 3.82 -17.87 9.22
C SER A 3 2.69 -18.81 9.66
N ILE A 4 2.53 -19.94 8.97
CA ILE A 4 1.41 -20.87 9.13
C ILE A 4 1.96 -22.24 9.52
N ILE A 5 1.34 -22.88 10.52
CA ILE A 5 1.75 -24.20 11.03
C ILE A 5 0.52 -25.12 11.10
N PRO A 6 0.52 -26.31 10.50
CA PRO A 6 -0.56 -27.28 10.67
C PRO A 6 -0.51 -27.88 12.09
N VAL A 7 -1.64 -27.88 12.80
CA VAL A 7 -1.75 -28.28 14.21
C VAL A 7 -1.96 -29.78 14.37
N GLU A 8 -2.74 -30.39 13.47
CA GLU A 8 -3.26 -31.76 13.63
C GLU A 8 -2.34 -32.85 13.07
N LEU A 9 -1.13 -32.48 12.63
CA LEU A 9 -0.18 -33.42 12.03
C LEU A 9 1.02 -33.64 12.95
N SER A 10 1.40 -34.91 13.16
CA SER A 10 2.65 -35.25 13.83
C SER A 10 3.85 -34.70 13.04
N LYS A 11 4.98 -34.45 13.69
CA LYS A 11 6.20 -33.95 13.01
C LYS A 11 6.68 -34.90 11.92
N ASN A 12 6.49 -36.20 12.12
CA ASN A 12 6.93 -37.22 11.18
C ASN A 12 6.03 -37.22 9.94
N ILE A 13 4.72 -37.03 10.11
CA ILE A 13 3.79 -36.82 8.98
C ILE A 13 4.14 -35.52 8.24
N ARG A 14 4.43 -34.42 8.97
CA ARG A 14 4.89 -33.16 8.35
C ARG A 14 6.17 -33.35 7.53
N LYS A 15 7.12 -34.16 8.01
CA LYS A 15 8.37 -34.49 7.30
C LYS A 15 8.11 -35.33 6.04
N VAL A 16 7.18 -36.28 6.09
CA VAL A 16 6.75 -37.07 4.92
C VAL A 16 6.14 -36.17 3.85
N ILE A 17 5.24 -35.27 4.23
CA ILE A 17 4.58 -34.37 3.27
C ILE A 17 5.61 -33.42 2.62
N LYS A 18 6.61 -32.97 3.38
CA LYS A 18 7.75 -32.19 2.88
C LYS A 18 8.79 -33.02 2.12
N LYS A 19 8.52 -34.31 1.85
CA LYS A 19 9.45 -35.27 1.20
C LYS A 19 10.81 -35.39 1.90
N ASN A 20 10.87 -35.10 3.19
CA ASN A 20 12.09 -35.18 4.02
C ASN A 20 12.01 -36.42 4.93
N VAL A 21 12.20 -37.59 4.33
CA VAL A 21 12.24 -38.88 5.05
C VAL A 21 13.66 -39.12 5.59
N PRO A 22 13.84 -39.65 6.81
CA PRO A 22 15.15 -39.97 7.32
C PRO A 22 15.87 -40.98 6.42
N LYS A 23 17.15 -40.75 6.17
CA LYS A 23 17.98 -41.61 5.31
C LYS A 23 18.17 -43.03 5.89
N ASN A 24 18.05 -43.19 7.20
CA ASN A 24 18.28 -44.45 7.91
C ASN A 24 16.95 -45.05 8.39
N LEU A 25 16.27 -45.79 7.51
CA LEU A 25 15.05 -46.54 7.84
C LEU A 25 15.33 -47.95 8.37
N ASN A 26 16.55 -48.47 8.20
CA ASN A 26 16.97 -49.81 8.62
C ASN A 26 16.84 -50.10 10.14
N LYS A 27 16.56 -49.07 10.95
CA LYS A 27 16.33 -49.21 12.40
C LYS A 27 14.90 -49.60 12.75
N TYR A 28 13.97 -49.47 11.80
CA TYR A 28 12.55 -49.73 11.99
C TYR A 28 12.15 -50.92 11.13
N ASN A 29 11.33 -51.80 11.69
CA ASN A 29 10.81 -52.94 10.95
C ASN A 29 9.63 -52.54 10.04
N ASP A 30 8.92 -51.47 10.42
CA ASP A 30 7.83 -50.89 9.66
C ASP A 30 7.89 -49.35 9.65
N ILE A 31 7.36 -48.74 8.58
CA ILE A 31 7.26 -47.29 8.41
C ILE A 31 6.36 -46.69 9.50
N SER A 32 5.34 -47.43 9.92
CA SER A 32 4.40 -47.00 10.97
C SER A 32 5.11 -46.75 12.32
N GLU A 33 6.13 -47.55 12.65
CA GLU A 33 6.94 -47.38 13.88
C GLU A 33 7.66 -46.04 13.87
N TRP A 34 8.19 -45.64 12.72
CA TRP A 34 8.81 -44.33 12.58
C TRP A 34 7.77 -43.21 12.63
N VAL A 35 6.64 -43.31 11.92
CA VAL A 35 5.60 -42.27 11.89
C VAL A 35 4.99 -42.01 13.27
N ASN A 36 4.82 -43.06 14.06
CA ASN A 36 4.22 -43.01 15.39
C ASN A 36 5.24 -42.77 16.52
N ASN A 37 6.53 -42.65 16.23
CA ASN A 37 7.58 -42.55 17.25
C ASN A 37 7.51 -41.22 18.03
N PRO A 38 7.29 -41.24 19.37
CA PRO A 38 7.18 -40.03 20.19
C PRO A 38 8.53 -39.36 20.52
N THR A 39 9.67 -39.97 20.17
CA THR A 39 11.01 -39.56 20.66
C THR A 39 11.66 -38.40 19.89
N LEU A 40 11.06 -37.89 18.80
CA LEU A 40 11.58 -36.71 18.10
C LEU A 40 11.24 -35.41 18.84
N SER A 41 12.14 -35.05 19.75
CA SER A 41 12.19 -33.81 20.53
C SER A 41 12.06 -32.54 19.68
N ASP A 42 11.45 -31.49 20.24
CA ASP A 42 10.99 -30.24 19.61
C ASP A 42 12.08 -29.23 19.21
N SER A 43 13.33 -29.66 19.07
CA SER A 43 14.48 -28.73 19.11
C SER A 43 15.05 -28.29 17.75
N GLU A 44 14.40 -28.60 16.62
CA GLU A 44 14.97 -28.30 15.30
C GLU A 44 14.25 -27.13 14.61
N ALA A 45 15.06 -26.11 14.28
CA ALA A 45 14.66 -24.77 13.87
C ALA A 45 13.59 -24.75 12.77
N GLU A 46 12.58 -23.90 12.99
CA GLU A 46 11.51 -23.63 12.04
C GLU A 46 12.07 -23.06 10.72
N ILE A 47 12.05 -23.88 9.67
CA ILE A 47 12.15 -23.42 8.29
C ILE A 47 10.71 -23.09 7.84
N PRO A 48 10.33 -21.81 7.74
CA PRO A 48 8.98 -21.41 7.42
C PRO A 48 8.88 -21.24 5.90
N GLU A 49 8.93 -22.34 5.17
CA GLU A 49 8.60 -22.32 3.74
C GLU A 49 7.46 -23.31 3.47
N ASP A 50 6.37 -22.70 3.02
CA ASP A 50 5.24 -23.26 2.28
C ASP A 50 4.29 -24.23 2.98
N ALA A 51 3.49 -23.68 3.90
CA ALA A 51 2.21 -24.28 4.29
C ALA A 51 1.18 -24.32 3.14
N LYS A 52 1.38 -23.55 2.06
CA LYS A 52 0.49 -23.56 0.90
C LYS A 52 0.45 -24.93 0.20
N PHE A 53 1.55 -25.67 0.23
CA PHE A 53 1.66 -26.98 -0.41
C PHE A 53 0.79 -28.07 0.25
N LEU A 54 0.45 -27.88 1.54
CA LEU A 54 -0.30 -28.87 2.34
C LEU A 54 -1.79 -28.93 2.01
N SER A 55 -2.40 -27.80 1.63
CA SER A 55 -3.85 -27.73 1.35
C SER A 55 -4.22 -28.33 -0.01
N GLU A 56 -3.30 -28.34 -0.97
CA GLU A 56 -3.61 -28.74 -2.35
C GLU A 56 -3.63 -30.27 -2.52
N HIS A 57 -2.90 -31.01 -1.69
CA HIS A 57 -2.70 -32.45 -1.85
C HIS A 57 -3.51 -33.31 -0.87
N LEU A 58 -4.12 -32.70 0.16
CA LEU A 58 -4.91 -33.40 1.16
C LEU A 58 -6.29 -32.76 1.22
N HIS A 59 -7.31 -33.44 0.68
CA HIS A 59 -8.73 -33.11 0.86
C HIS A 59 -9.21 -33.37 2.31
N ILE A 60 -8.38 -33.03 3.29
CA ILE A 60 -8.63 -33.24 4.71
C ILE A 60 -8.78 -31.85 5.32
N PRO A 61 -9.88 -31.55 6.05
CA PRO A 61 -9.98 -30.30 6.77
C PRO A 61 -8.91 -30.28 7.85
N LEU A 62 -7.84 -29.52 7.62
CA LEU A 62 -6.74 -29.36 8.56
C LEU A 62 -6.82 -28.00 9.25
N ASN A 63 -6.69 -28.02 10.58
CA ASN A 63 -6.58 -26.80 11.35
C ASN A 63 -5.14 -26.26 11.34
N PHE A 64 -4.99 -24.95 11.07
CA PHE A 64 -3.71 -24.26 11.03
C PHE A 64 -3.60 -23.22 12.15
N ALA A 65 -2.45 -23.20 12.82
CA ALA A 65 -2.05 -22.14 13.74
C ALA A 65 -1.29 -21.05 12.98
N VAL A 66 -1.62 -19.80 13.28
CA VAL A 66 -0.99 -18.62 12.68
C VAL A 66 0.02 -18.05 13.67
N LYS A 67 1.30 -18.02 13.28
CA LYS A 67 2.36 -17.34 14.01
C LYS A 67 2.60 -15.96 13.42
N LEU A 68 2.36 -14.95 14.25
CA LEU A 68 2.58 -13.55 13.91
C LEU A 68 3.95 -13.11 14.42
N LYS A 69 4.75 -12.50 13.53
CA LYS A 69 5.96 -11.78 13.90
C LYS A 69 5.73 -10.30 13.67
N GLU A 70 6.11 -9.51 14.66
CA GLU A 70 6.03 -8.06 14.55
C GLU A 70 6.89 -7.57 13.39
N THR A 71 6.36 -6.59 12.68
CA THR A 71 7.03 -5.97 11.55
C THR A 71 6.77 -4.49 11.65
N GLY A 72 7.82 -3.74 11.96
CA GLY A 72 7.77 -2.30 12.11
C GLY A 72 7.58 -1.80 13.55
N PRO A 73 7.63 -0.48 13.73
CA PRO A 73 7.48 0.16 15.02
C PRO A 73 6.05 0.04 15.54
N ARG A 74 5.90 -0.10 16.87
CA ARG A 74 4.58 -0.04 17.52
C ARG A 74 4.19 1.42 17.74
N MET A 75 3.02 1.80 17.26
CA MET A 75 2.49 3.16 17.41
C MET A 75 1.15 3.13 18.12
N THR A 76 0.96 4.07 19.03
CA THR A 76 -0.33 4.37 19.65
C THR A 76 -0.79 5.72 19.14
N LEU A 77 -1.90 5.74 18.40
CA LEU A 77 -2.44 6.96 17.81
C LEU A 77 -3.70 7.39 18.57
N GLN A 78 -3.89 8.69 18.69
CA GLN A 78 -5.11 9.29 19.24
C GLN A 78 -5.75 10.18 18.20
N LEU A 79 -7.07 10.15 18.11
CA LEU A 79 -7.81 11.00 17.18
C LEU A 79 -7.67 12.46 17.60
N TYR A 80 -7.03 13.26 16.76
CA TYR A 80 -6.83 14.70 17.02
C TYR A 80 -7.91 15.55 16.35
N LYS A 81 -8.06 15.43 15.02
CA LYS A 81 -8.93 16.28 14.20
C LYS A 81 -9.44 15.51 12.98
N ILE A 82 -10.71 15.73 12.62
CA ILE A 82 -11.31 15.24 11.38
C ILE A 82 -11.56 16.43 10.45
N LEU A 83 -11.12 16.29 9.21
CA LEU A 83 -11.32 17.23 8.11
C LEU A 83 -12.23 16.61 7.05
N GLU A 84 -12.88 17.46 6.26
CA GLU A 84 -13.72 17.04 5.14
C GLU A 84 -12.91 16.44 3.98
N ASN A 85 -11.73 17.01 3.69
CA ASN A 85 -10.84 16.54 2.61
C ASN A 85 -9.46 16.11 3.13
N VAL A 86 -8.65 15.56 2.22
CA VAL A 86 -7.25 15.20 2.51
C VAL A 86 -6.46 16.47 2.79
N CYS A 87 -6.00 16.62 4.03
CA CYS A 87 -5.17 17.73 4.48
C CYS A 87 -5.75 19.15 4.31
N ASP A 88 -7.03 19.30 3.91
CA ASP A 88 -7.69 20.60 3.74
C ASP A 88 -9.21 20.50 4.02
N GLY A 89 -9.90 21.63 4.00
CA GLY A 89 -11.35 21.72 4.13
C GLY A 89 -11.82 22.00 5.57
N LYS A 90 -13.14 21.86 5.76
CA LYS A 90 -13.79 22.19 7.02
C LYS A 90 -13.43 21.18 8.11
N VAL A 91 -13.25 21.68 9.32
CA VAL A 91 -13.08 20.85 10.52
C VAL A 91 -14.43 20.30 10.97
N LEU A 92 -14.56 18.98 11.02
CA LEU A 92 -15.77 18.30 11.49
C LEU A 92 -15.70 17.98 12.98
N TYR A 93 -14.50 17.62 13.46
CA TYR A 93 -14.26 17.25 14.85
C TYR A 93 -12.86 17.65 15.29
N HIS A 94 -12.71 18.01 16.56
CA HIS A 94 -11.44 18.28 17.21
C HIS A 94 -11.51 17.88 18.68
N ASN A 95 -10.51 17.14 19.16
CA ASN A 95 -10.55 16.54 20.51
C ASN A 95 -10.40 17.60 21.63
N TYR A 96 -9.48 18.55 21.47
CA TYR A 96 -9.17 19.55 22.51
C TYR A 96 -9.90 20.89 22.39
N ILE A 97 -10.45 21.21 21.21
CA ILE A 97 -10.94 22.57 20.90
C ILE A 97 -12.33 22.45 20.33
N THR A 98 -13.32 22.77 21.14
CA THR A 98 -14.71 22.85 20.71
C THR A 98 -15.04 24.30 20.40
N LYS A 99 -15.50 24.56 19.18
CA LYS A 99 -15.97 25.89 18.78
C LYS A 99 -17.48 25.97 18.96
N SER A 100 -17.99 27.13 19.36
CA SER A 100 -19.43 27.37 19.41
C SER A 100 -20.04 27.32 18.00
N PRO A 101 -21.33 27.03 17.85
CA PRO A 101 -21.98 26.97 16.53
C PRO A 101 -21.82 28.29 15.75
N GLU A 102 -21.93 29.43 16.43
CA GLU A 102 -21.75 30.77 15.84
C GLU A 102 -20.33 30.95 15.28
N GLN A 103 -19.31 30.52 16.02
CA GLN A 103 -17.91 30.59 15.55
C GLN A 103 -17.69 29.68 14.34
N VAL A 104 -18.39 28.54 14.29
CA VAL A 104 -18.32 27.63 13.14
C VAL A 104 -18.94 28.27 11.89
N GLU A 105 -20.05 29.00 12.03
CA GLU A 105 -20.67 29.74 10.92
C GLU A 105 -19.78 30.87 10.41
N GLN A 106 -19.24 31.70 11.32
CA GLN A 106 -18.29 32.76 10.94
C GLN A 106 -17.08 32.21 10.18
N LEU A 107 -16.60 31.02 10.55
CA LEU A 107 -15.50 30.36 9.84
C LEU A 107 -15.89 29.88 8.44
N LYS A 108 -17.13 29.43 8.25
CA LYS A 108 -17.65 29.07 6.92
C LYS A 108 -17.74 30.29 6.02
N ASP A 109 -18.27 31.39 6.54
CA ASP A 109 -18.43 32.64 5.77
C ASP A 109 -17.10 33.26 5.40
N ARG A 110 -16.13 33.23 6.33
CA ARG A 110 -14.77 33.67 6.04
C ARG A 110 -14.10 32.78 5.00
N ALA A 111 -14.34 31.46 5.04
CA ALA A 111 -13.80 30.52 4.07
C ALA A 111 -14.39 30.74 2.67
N SER A 112 -15.71 30.92 2.55
CA SER A 112 -16.38 31.17 1.26
C SER A 112 -15.96 32.51 0.65
N THR A 113 -15.85 33.56 1.47
CA THR A 113 -15.38 34.88 1.02
C THR A 113 -13.94 34.80 0.51
N ARG A 114 -13.07 34.07 1.22
CA ARG A 114 -11.68 33.85 0.79
C ARG A 114 -11.57 33.03 -0.49
N TYR A 115 -12.47 32.08 -0.70
CA TYR A 115 -12.51 31.27 -1.91
C TYR A 115 -12.92 32.13 -3.12
N THR A 116 -13.97 32.93 -2.99
CA THR A 116 -14.44 33.81 -4.07
C THR A 116 -13.42 34.90 -4.43
N SER A 117 -12.71 35.48 -3.45
CA SER A 117 -11.68 36.48 -3.72
C SER A 117 -10.46 35.88 -4.44
N LYS A 118 -10.05 34.66 -4.09
CA LYS A 118 -9.00 33.92 -4.81
C LYS A 118 -9.38 33.67 -6.26
N ILE A 119 -10.59 33.16 -6.53
CA ILE A 119 -11.03 32.88 -7.90
C ILE A 119 -11.07 34.15 -8.76
N LYS A 120 -11.57 35.25 -8.20
CA LYS A 120 -11.64 36.53 -8.93
C LYS A 120 -10.24 37.03 -9.31
N HIS A 121 -9.29 36.93 -8.38
CA HIS A 121 -7.91 37.38 -8.61
C HIS A 121 -7.17 36.49 -9.61
N THR A 122 -7.34 35.17 -9.55
CA THR A 122 -6.71 34.28 -10.55
C THR A 122 -7.34 34.47 -11.93
N GLY A 123 -8.67 34.60 -12.00
CA GLY A 123 -9.37 34.82 -13.26
C GLY A 123 -9.11 36.18 -13.92
N SER A 124 -8.78 37.23 -13.16
CA SER A 124 -8.32 38.50 -13.74
C SER A 124 -6.89 38.39 -14.27
N MET A 125 -5.98 37.74 -13.55
CA MET A 125 -4.61 37.51 -14.00
C MET A 125 -4.54 36.69 -15.30
N ASP A 126 -5.43 35.72 -15.48
CA ASP A 126 -5.48 34.91 -16.71
C ASP A 126 -6.05 35.70 -17.90
N ARG A 127 -6.99 36.62 -17.65
CA ARG A 127 -7.54 37.51 -18.70
C ARG A 127 -6.53 38.56 -19.15
N GLU A 128 -5.82 39.19 -18.21
CA GLU A 128 -4.76 40.16 -18.52
C GLU A 128 -3.61 39.49 -19.27
N ARG A 129 -3.24 38.25 -18.91
CA ARG A 129 -2.24 37.46 -19.68
C ARG A 129 -2.68 37.12 -21.10
N GLY A 130 -3.99 36.94 -21.33
CA GLY A 130 -4.55 36.65 -22.65
C GLY A 130 -4.71 37.89 -23.55
N SER A 131 -4.90 39.08 -22.97
CA SER A 131 -4.91 40.33 -23.75
C SER A 131 -3.51 40.76 -24.19
N ASP A 132 -2.48 40.48 -23.37
CA ASP A 132 -1.10 40.86 -23.68
C ASP A 132 -0.44 39.98 -24.76
N CYS A 133 -0.96 38.78 -25.04
CA CYS A 133 -0.42 37.89 -26.08
C CYS A 133 -1.02 38.12 -27.48
N SER A 134 -1.89 39.11 -27.66
CA SER A 134 -2.60 39.38 -28.93
C SER A 134 -2.07 40.58 -29.72
N SER A 135 -0.90 41.10 -29.34
CA SER A 135 -0.37 42.38 -29.86
C SER A 135 1.00 42.23 -30.51
N ASP A 136 1.16 41.31 -31.46
CA ASP A 136 2.29 41.30 -32.40
C ASP A 136 1.77 41.11 -33.82
N ASP A 137 1.08 42.13 -34.36
CA ASP A 137 0.76 42.20 -35.78
C ASP A 137 1.71 43.20 -36.50
N ASN A 138 2.57 42.62 -37.33
CA ASN A 138 2.93 43.05 -38.68
C ASN A 138 3.55 44.47 -38.90
N SER A 139 4.83 44.53 -39.28
CA SER A 139 5.26 45.49 -40.32
C SER A 139 6.60 45.14 -41.00
N THR A 140 6.50 45.19 -42.34
CA THR A 140 7.55 45.44 -43.36
C THR A 140 8.51 44.32 -43.74
N GLY A 141 8.32 43.83 -44.97
CA GLY A 141 9.23 42.93 -45.65
C GLY A 141 10.55 43.57 -46.06
N SER A 142 11.53 42.71 -46.29
CA SER A 142 12.64 42.98 -47.20
C SER A 142 12.75 41.83 -48.18
N SER A 143 12.74 42.19 -49.46
CA SER A 143 12.94 41.34 -50.61
C SER A 143 14.41 40.94 -50.74
N CYS A 144 14.69 39.63 -50.80
CA CYS A 144 15.95 39.08 -51.29
C CYS A 144 15.66 37.86 -52.17
N THR A 145 15.59 38.09 -53.48
CA THR A 145 15.97 37.14 -54.55
C THR A 145 17.40 36.64 -54.27
N ASP A 146 17.93 35.47 -54.66
CA ASP A 146 17.57 34.40 -55.58
C ASP A 146 18.51 33.21 -55.25
N SER A 147 18.09 32.00 -55.63
CA SER A 147 18.92 30.91 -56.18
C SER A 147 19.76 29.96 -55.30
N SER A 148 19.53 28.67 -55.62
CA SER A 148 20.43 27.50 -55.58
C SER A 148 20.63 26.83 -54.20
N ALA A 149 20.63 25.50 -54.03
CA ALA A 149 20.48 24.35 -54.90
C ALA A 149 20.26 23.07 -54.06
N THR A 150 19.67 22.07 -54.70
CA THR A 150 19.93 20.61 -54.57
C THR A 150 19.58 19.81 -53.31
N MET A 151 18.92 18.69 -53.62
CA MET A 151 18.63 17.48 -52.85
C MET A 151 19.84 16.92 -52.09
N ASP A 152 19.58 16.25 -50.96
CA ASP A 152 20.13 14.91 -50.73
C ASP A 152 19.25 14.10 -49.75
N VAL A 153 19.39 12.78 -49.92
CA VAL A 153 18.53 11.62 -49.62
C VAL A 153 18.05 11.44 -48.18
#